data_AF-A0A7L1BQE1-F1
#
_entry.id   AF-A0A7L1BQE1-F1
#
_cell.length_a   1.000
_cell.length_b   1.000
_cell.length_c   1.000
_cell.angle_alpha   90.00
_cell.angle_beta   90.00
_cell.angle_gamma   90.00
#
_symmetry.space_group_name_H-M   'P 1'
#
loop_
_entity.id
_entity.type
_entity.pdbx_description
1 polymer ?
#
loop_
_entity_poly.entity_id
_entity_poly.type
_entity_poly.pdbx_seq_one_letter_code
_entity_poly.pdbx_strand_id
1 'polypeptide(L)'
;DMAEPIQQLTRNNNPQERQSIPFTLIQRKEKLGDLLYEKRQYGKAKWACITMKEKQYEQSICLGFMKLMRYICEQNSSGLYLGITVPIVTIVHTDEAHSAMTPAVTVAYYLPEVLQDEPPHPLDSDIIIEEWPATIVYSR
;
A
#
# COMPACT_ATOMS: atom_id res chain seq x y z
N ASP A 1 -14.79 13.41 7.98
CA ASP A 1 -13.72 14.30 8.46
C ASP A 1 -12.37 13.56 8.40
N MET A 2 -11.25 14.25 8.17
CA MET A 2 -9.88 13.67 8.18
C MET A 2 -9.04 14.16 9.36
N ALA A 3 -9.56 15.09 10.17
CA ALA A 3 -8.83 15.67 11.30
C ALA A 3 -8.38 14.60 12.32
N GLU A 4 -9.24 13.64 12.62
CA GLU A 4 -8.98 12.57 13.60
C GLU A 4 -7.90 11.58 13.14
N PRO A 5 -7.98 10.97 11.94
CA PRO A 5 -6.88 10.15 11.41
C PRO A 5 -5.54 10.90 11.34
N ILE A 6 -5.56 12.18 10.95
CA ILE A 6 -4.34 12.99 10.90
C ILE A 6 -3.75 13.17 12.31
N GLN A 7 -4.58 13.46 13.32
CA GLN A 7 -4.12 13.61 14.71
C GLN A 7 -3.58 12.30 15.28
N GLN A 8 -4.28 11.17 15.05
CA GLN A 8 -3.83 9.84 15.44
C GLN A 8 -2.49 9.50 14.78
N LEU A 9 -2.33 9.79 13.49
CA LEU A 9 -1.04 9.66 12.81
C LEU A 9 -0.01 10.57 13.46
N THR A 10 -0.24 11.87 13.62
CA THR A 10 0.76 12.76 14.24
C THR A 10 1.19 12.28 15.62
N ARG A 11 0.29 11.68 16.39
CA ARG A 11 0.58 11.11 17.71
C ARG A 11 1.38 9.81 17.65
N ASN A 12 1.04 8.92 16.71
CA ASN A 12 1.54 7.54 16.67
C ASN A 12 2.57 7.28 15.55
N ASN A 13 2.82 8.25 14.67
CA ASN A 13 3.68 8.15 13.49
C ASN A 13 5.05 8.74 13.78
N ASN A 14 5.86 8.01 14.55
CA ASN A 14 7.29 8.26 14.61
C ASN A 14 7.94 7.75 13.30
N PRO A 15 8.62 8.60 12.50
CA PRO A 15 9.27 8.17 11.27
C PRO A 15 10.26 7.01 11.45
N GLN A 16 10.86 6.88 12.63
CA GLN A 16 11.79 5.80 12.98
C GLN A 16 11.10 4.45 13.18
N GLU A 17 9.79 4.45 13.43
CA GLU A 17 8.98 3.24 13.67
C GLU A 17 8.27 2.75 12.40
N ARG A 18 8.39 3.48 11.27
CA ARG A 18 7.81 3.04 10.00
C ARG A 18 8.52 1.79 9.52
N GLN A 19 7.75 0.73 9.29
CA GLN A 19 8.29 -0.52 8.79
C GLN A 19 8.40 -0.46 7.27
N SER A 20 9.59 -0.72 6.73
CA SER A 20 9.74 -0.95 5.30
C SER A 20 9.25 -2.35 4.95
N ILE A 21 8.59 -2.48 3.80
CA ILE A 21 8.16 -3.81 3.32
C ILE A 21 9.39 -4.70 3.10
N PRO A 22 9.45 -5.90 3.69
CA PRO A 22 10.61 -6.77 3.57
C PRO A 22 10.77 -7.27 2.12
N PHE A 23 12.00 -7.21 1.61
CA PHE A 23 12.37 -7.75 0.31
C PHE A 23 13.78 -8.32 0.30
N THR A 24 14.03 -9.26 -0.61
CA THR A 24 15.38 -9.73 -0.94
C THR A 24 15.87 -9.01 -2.19
N LEU A 25 17.03 -8.35 -2.11
CA LEU A 25 17.67 -7.77 -3.29
C LEU A 25 18.30 -8.88 -4.13
N ILE A 26 17.81 -9.08 -5.35
CA ILE A 26 18.28 -10.12 -6.28
C ILE A 26 19.39 -9.58 -7.17
N GLN A 27 19.22 -8.36 -7.68
CA GLN A 27 20.19 -7.74 -8.58
C GLN A 27 20.13 -6.22 -8.46
N ARG A 28 21.28 -5.58 -8.53
CA ARG A 28 21.43 -4.13 -8.71
C ARG A 28 22.13 -3.87 -10.03
N LYS A 29 21.55 -3.05 -10.90
CA LYS A 29 22.14 -2.68 -12.19
C LYS A 29 22.47 -1.19 -12.20
N GLU A 30 23.74 -0.88 -12.42
CA GLU A 30 24.26 0.47 -12.48
C GLU A 30 24.94 0.70 -13.83
N LYS A 31 24.96 1.96 -14.29
CA LYS A 31 25.72 2.38 -15.48
C LYS A 31 26.32 3.76 -15.22
N LEU A 32 27.65 3.87 -15.31
CA LEU A 32 28.40 5.11 -15.06
C LEU A 32 28.13 5.74 -13.68
N GLY A 33 27.85 4.91 -12.67
CA GLY A 33 27.51 5.36 -11.32
C GLY A 33 26.02 5.62 -11.08
N ASP A 34 25.20 5.65 -12.14
CA ASP A 34 23.76 5.83 -12.02
C ASP A 34 23.04 4.49 -11.83
N LEU A 35 22.18 4.42 -10.81
CA LEU A 35 21.28 3.28 -10.62
C LEU A 35 20.24 3.23 -11.75
N LEU A 36 20.28 2.14 -12.52
CA LEU A 36 19.29 1.90 -13.57
C LEU A 36 18.05 1.22 -13.02
N TYR A 37 18.25 0.13 -12.27
CA TYR A 37 17.18 -0.55 -11.54
C TYR A 37 17.74 -1.51 -10.48
N GLU A 38 16.87 -1.88 -9.53
CA GLU A 38 17.02 -2.99 -8.62
C GLU A 38 15.94 -4.04 -8.91
N LYS A 39 16.35 -5.31 -8.97
CA LYS A 39 15.44 -6.45 -9.00
C LYS A 39 15.25 -6.91 -7.56
N ARG A 40 14.04 -6.76 -7.04
CA ARG A 40 13.67 -7.08 -5.65
C ARG A 40 12.65 -8.22 -5.65
N GLN A 41 12.84 -9.19 -4.76
CA GLN A 41 11.86 -10.24 -4.51
C GLN A 41 11.10 -9.93 -3.23
N TYR A 42 9.79 -9.80 -3.35
CA TYR A 42 8.85 -9.64 -2.24
C TYR A 42 8.21 -10.99 -1.93
N GLY A 43 8.06 -11.30 -0.65
CA GLY A 43 7.37 -12.50 -0.19
C GLY A 43 5.86 -12.44 -0.44
N LYS A 44 5.20 -13.59 -0.25
CA LYS A 44 3.73 -13.64 -0.17
C LYS A 44 3.27 -12.86 1.06
N ALA A 45 2.25 -12.02 0.92
CA ALA A 45 1.75 -11.21 2.03
C ALA A 45 0.31 -10.75 1.81
N LYS A 46 -0.38 -10.45 2.91
CA LYS A 46 -1.68 -9.78 2.92
C LYS A 46 -1.52 -8.27 2.85
N TRP A 47 -2.37 -7.65 2.04
CA TRP A 47 -2.45 -6.22 1.81
C TRP A 47 -3.89 -5.76 2.00
N ALA A 48 -4.08 -4.56 2.57
CA ALA A 48 -5.35 -3.87 2.50
C ALA A 48 -5.39 -3.08 1.19
N CYS A 49 -6.31 -3.45 0.30
CA CYS A 49 -6.46 -2.91 -1.04
C CYS A 49 -7.77 -2.13 -1.14
N ILE A 50 -7.74 -0.99 -1.83
CA ILE A 50 -8.94 -0.26 -2.22
C ILE A 50 -8.83 0.18 -3.66
N THR A 51 -9.86 -0.09 -4.46
CA THR A 51 -9.91 0.28 -5.87
C THR A 51 -10.90 1.41 -6.09
N MET A 52 -10.40 2.55 -6.57
CA MET A 52 -11.17 3.76 -6.84
C MET A 52 -11.24 4.04 -8.34
N LYS A 53 -12.33 4.68 -8.77
CA LYS A 53 -12.56 5.05 -10.17
C LYS A 53 -13.20 6.43 -10.26
N GLU A 54 -12.46 7.44 -9.83
CA GLU A 54 -12.86 8.84 -9.93
C GLU A 54 -12.56 9.42 -11.32
N LYS A 55 -13.10 10.60 -11.59
CA LYS A 55 -12.90 11.30 -12.87
C LYS A 55 -11.42 11.62 -13.12
N GLN A 56 -10.68 11.97 -12.07
CA GLN A 56 -9.25 12.24 -12.14
C GLN A 56 -8.46 11.15 -11.42
N TYR A 57 -7.30 10.79 -11.98
CA TYR A 57 -6.41 9.78 -11.43
C TYR A 57 -5.92 10.14 -10.03
N GLU A 58 -5.52 11.40 -9.84
CA GLU A 58 -5.04 11.92 -8.57
C GLU A 58 -6.13 11.89 -7.49
N GLN A 59 -7.38 12.13 -7.87
CA GLN A 59 -8.51 12.03 -6.94
C GLN A 59 -8.73 10.59 -6.47
N SER A 60 -8.61 9.61 -7.39
CA SER A 60 -8.71 8.18 -7.05
C SER A 60 -7.64 7.77 -6.04
N ILE A 61 -6.39 8.22 -6.25
CA ILE A 61 -5.29 7.96 -5.31
C ILE A 61 -5.56 8.61 -3.96
N CYS A 62 -5.87 9.91 -3.94
CA CYS A 62 -6.09 10.65 -2.70
C CYS A 62 -7.24 10.05 -1.88
N LEU A 63 -8.36 9.70 -2.53
CA LEU A 63 -9.52 9.13 -1.86
C LEU A 63 -9.22 7.72 -1.32
N GLY A 64 -8.56 6.88 -2.11
CA GLY A 64 -8.12 5.54 -1.68
C GLY A 64 -7.15 5.61 -0.50
N PHE A 65 -6.16 6.50 -0.58
CA PHE A 65 -5.22 6.76 0.52
C PHE A 65 -5.94 7.21 1.79
N MET A 66 -6.87 8.18 1.71
CA MET A 66 -7.62 8.66 2.87
C MET A 66 -8.43 7.56 3.54
N LYS A 67 -9.07 6.67 2.76
CA LYS A 67 -9.81 5.52 3.29
C LYS A 67 -8.88 4.49 3.95
N LEU A 68 -7.75 4.17 3.34
CA LEU A 68 -6.74 3.32 3.98
C LEU A 68 -6.18 3.94 5.27
N MET A 69 -5.96 5.26 5.31
CA MET A 69 -5.50 5.91 6.53
C MET A 69 -6.52 5.80 7.67
N ARG A 70 -7.82 5.87 7.39
CA ARG A 70 -8.85 5.58 8.40
C ARG A 70 -8.74 4.14 8.93
N TYR A 71 -8.60 3.17 8.03
CA TYR A 71 -8.42 1.77 8.41
C TYR A 71 -7.19 1.56 9.31
N ILE A 72 -6.06 2.17 8.94
CA ILE A 72 -4.82 2.12 9.73
C ILE A 72 -5.00 2.81 11.09
N CYS A 73 -5.78 3.89 11.15
CA CYS A 73 -6.03 4.67 12.36
C CYS A 73 -7.35 4.28 13.01
N GLU A 74 -7.40 3.04 13.52
CA GLU A 74 -8.45 2.56 14.44
C GLU A 74 -9.82 2.28 13.80
N GLN A 75 -10.09 2.63 12.54
CA GLN A 75 -11.34 2.26 11.83
C GLN A 75 -11.28 0.84 11.26
N ASN A 76 -10.99 -0.11 12.14
CA ASN A 76 -10.90 -1.53 11.87
C ASN A 76 -11.46 -2.29 13.09
N SER A 77 -11.73 -3.58 12.94
CA SER A 77 -12.34 -4.41 13.98
C SER A 77 -11.56 -4.49 15.30
N SER A 78 -10.26 -4.20 15.32
CA SER A 78 -9.47 -4.17 16.55
C SER A 78 -9.60 -2.84 17.32
N GLY A 79 -10.03 -1.77 16.64
CA GLY A 79 -10.05 -0.42 17.22
C GLY A 79 -8.66 0.13 17.54
N LEU A 80 -7.59 -0.46 17.01
CA LEU A 80 -6.21 -0.09 17.27
C LEU A 80 -5.55 0.54 16.04
N TYR A 81 -4.55 1.38 16.30
CA TYR A 81 -3.63 1.86 15.29
C TYR A 81 -2.75 0.71 14.80
N LEU A 82 -2.79 0.44 13.50
CA LEU A 82 -2.14 -0.75 12.93
C LEU A 82 -0.62 -0.55 12.71
N GLY A 83 -0.12 0.68 12.76
CA GLY A 83 1.25 1.01 12.36
C GLY A 83 1.34 1.34 10.87
N ILE A 84 2.28 2.19 10.47
CA ILE A 84 2.45 2.56 9.06
C ILE A 84 3.62 1.79 8.45
N THR A 85 3.37 1.19 7.28
CA THR A 85 4.41 0.57 6.47
C THR A 85 4.65 1.40 5.23
N VAL A 86 5.88 1.39 4.74
CA VAL A 86 6.29 2.13 3.54
C VAL A 86 6.94 1.22 2.50
N PRO A 87 6.64 1.41 1.21
CA PRO A 87 5.71 2.40 0.65
C PRO A 87 4.24 1.98 0.78
N ILE A 88 3.33 2.96 0.66
CA ILE A 88 1.95 2.72 0.21
C ILE A 88 2.02 2.63 -1.32
N VAL A 89 1.48 1.55 -1.89
CA VAL A 89 1.60 1.25 -3.32
C VAL A 89 0.37 1.76 -4.05
N THR A 90 0.57 2.30 -5.25
CA THR A 90 -0.50 2.59 -6.21
C THR A 90 -0.33 1.69 -7.43
N ILE A 91 -1.37 0.94 -7.76
CA ILE A 91 -1.43 0.06 -8.92
C ILE A 91 -2.29 0.73 -9.99
N VAL A 92 -1.71 0.87 -11.17
CA VAL A 92 -2.40 1.28 -12.38
C VAL A 92 -2.89 0.04 -13.10
N HIS A 93 -4.16 0.05 -13.48
CA HIS A 93 -4.75 -1.01 -14.29
C HIS A 93 -4.76 -0.65 -15.77
N THR A 94 -4.57 -1.65 -16.63
CA THR A 94 -4.64 -1.51 -18.09
C THR A 94 -5.77 -2.36 -18.64
N ASP A 95 -6.20 -2.06 -19.87
CA ASP A 95 -7.10 -2.96 -20.59
C ASP A 95 -6.44 -4.34 -20.84
N GLU A 96 -7.23 -5.32 -21.27
CA GLU A 96 -6.74 -6.68 -21.54
C GLU A 96 -5.62 -6.71 -22.60
N ALA A 97 -5.60 -5.73 -23.51
CA ALA A 97 -4.59 -5.59 -24.54
C ALA A 97 -3.31 -4.90 -24.06
N HIS A 98 -3.27 -4.41 -22.81
CA HIS A 98 -2.21 -3.57 -22.24
C HIS A 98 -1.87 -2.34 -23.11
N SER A 99 -2.86 -1.84 -23.85
CA SER A 99 -2.72 -0.76 -24.81
C SER A 99 -3.08 0.60 -24.23
N ALA A 100 -3.98 0.61 -23.23
CA ALA A 100 -4.45 1.82 -22.57
C ALA A 100 -4.61 1.60 -21.07
N MET A 101 -4.39 2.67 -20.29
CA MET A 101 -4.72 2.69 -18.87
C MET A 101 -6.24 2.74 -18.68
N THR A 102 -6.76 1.96 -17.74
CA THR A 102 -8.13 2.10 -17.30
C THR A 102 -8.25 3.24 -16.28
N PRO A 103 -9.44 3.80 -16.06
CA PRO A 103 -9.63 4.81 -15.02
C PRO A 103 -9.52 4.26 -13.58
N ALA A 104 -9.44 2.94 -13.40
CA ALA A 104 -9.38 2.32 -12.08
C ALA A 104 -7.95 2.37 -11.52
N VAL A 105 -7.85 2.65 -10.23
CA VAL A 105 -6.59 2.72 -9.48
C VAL A 105 -6.75 1.95 -8.19
N THR A 106 -5.83 1.04 -7.89
CA THR A 106 -5.78 0.40 -6.57
C THR A 106 -4.72 1.05 -5.71
N VAL A 107 -5.08 1.48 -4.52
CA VAL A 107 -4.12 1.88 -3.48
C VAL A 107 -4.02 0.72 -2.50
N ALA A 108 -2.80 0.34 -2.13
CA ALA A 108 -2.55 -0.83 -1.30
C ALA A 108 -1.59 -0.52 -0.15
N TYR A 109 -1.97 -0.97 1.03
CA TYR A 109 -1.19 -0.91 2.27
C TYR A 109 -0.75 -2.31 2.67
N TYR A 110 0.55 -2.49 2.84
CA TYR A 110 1.11 -3.74 3.37
C TYR A 110 0.78 -3.86 4.85
N LEU A 111 0.21 -4.99 5.26
CA LEU A 111 -0.04 -5.23 6.69
C LEU A 111 1.29 -5.54 7.39
N PRO A 112 1.61 -4.90 8.52
CA PRO A 112 2.77 -5.24 9.35
C PRO A 112 2.87 -6.73 9.61
N GLU A 113 4.09 -7.24 9.76
CA GLU A 113 4.36 -8.67 9.91
C GLU A 113 3.53 -9.32 11.03
N VAL A 114 3.36 -8.63 12.16
CA VAL A 114 2.56 -9.07 13.30
C VAL A 114 1.06 -9.19 13.02
N LEU A 115 0.56 -8.60 11.94
CA LEU A 115 -0.85 -8.63 11.51
C LEU A 115 -1.08 -9.52 10.27
N GLN A 116 -0.04 -10.17 9.74
CA GLN A 116 -0.15 -10.97 8.53
C GLN A 116 -1.03 -12.21 8.71
N ASP A 117 -0.99 -12.86 9.88
CA ASP A 117 -1.76 -14.07 10.14
C ASP A 117 -3.26 -13.78 10.34
N GLU A 118 -3.58 -12.81 11.20
CA GLU A 118 -4.95 -12.40 11.52
C GLU A 118 -5.13 -10.89 11.32
N PRO A 119 -5.37 -10.44 10.08
CA PRO A 119 -5.53 -9.02 9.78
C PRO A 119 -6.86 -8.49 10.37
N PRO A 120 -6.85 -7.32 11.04
CA PRO A 120 -8.09 -6.70 11.50
C PRO A 120 -9.03 -6.43 10.33
N HIS A 121 -10.29 -6.84 10.46
CA HIS A 121 -11.30 -6.59 9.42
C HIS A 121 -11.53 -5.07 9.24
N PRO A 122 -11.52 -4.56 8.01
CA PRO A 122 -11.90 -3.17 7.74
C PRO A 122 -13.37 -2.91 8.08
N LEU A 123 -13.67 -1.70 8.57
CA LEU A 123 -15.06 -1.25 8.75
C LEU A 123 -15.64 -0.63 7.46
N ASP A 124 -14.76 -0.13 6.58
CA ASP A 124 -15.13 0.34 5.25
C ASP A 124 -15.15 -0.85 4.28
N SER A 125 -16.32 -1.13 3.70
CA SER A 125 -16.54 -2.26 2.78
C SER A 125 -15.77 -2.16 1.47
N ASP A 126 -15.27 -0.98 1.11
CA ASP A 126 -14.47 -0.78 -0.10
C ASP A 126 -13.02 -1.27 0.09
N ILE A 127 -12.60 -1.53 1.33
CA ILE A 127 -11.28 -2.05 1.65
C ILE A 127 -11.35 -3.58 1.72
N ILE A 128 -10.56 -4.23 0.89
CA ILE A 128 -10.49 -5.68 0.80
C ILE A 128 -9.11 -6.12 1.26
N ILE A 129 -9.05 -7.12 2.14
CA ILE A 129 -7.77 -7.76 2.48
C ILE A 129 -7.48 -8.84 1.44
N GLU A 130 -6.41 -8.64 0.68
CA GLU A 130 -5.99 -9.54 -0.39
C GLU A 130 -4.66 -10.20 -0.04
N GLU A 131 -4.50 -11.50 -0.34
CA GLU A 131 -3.19 -12.16 -0.28
C GLU A 131 -2.52 -12.07 -1.65
N TRP A 132 -1.43 -11.31 -1.73
CA TRP A 132 -0.62 -11.19 -2.93
C TRP A 132 0.46 -12.26 -2.95
N PRO A 133 0.70 -12.92 -4.10
CA PRO A 133 1.74 -13.94 -4.22
C PRO A 133 3.14 -13.33 -4.14
N ALA A 134 4.13 -14.17 -3.83
CA ALA A 134 5.53 -13.77 -3.93
C ALA A 134 5.84 -13.27 -5.34
N THR A 135 6.42 -12.09 -5.45
CA THR A 135 6.54 -11.34 -6.70
C THR A 135 7.92 -10.73 -6.86
N ILE A 136 8.42 -10.69 -8.09
CA ILE A 136 9.64 -9.97 -8.46
C ILE A 136 9.25 -8.62 -9.04
N VAL A 137 9.79 -7.55 -8.46
CA VAL A 137 9.59 -6.18 -8.92
C VAL A 137 10.92 -5.58 -9.36
N TYR A 138 10.89 -4.85 -10.48
CA TYR A 138 11.99 -4.00 -10.91
C TYR A 138 11.69 -2.59 -10.44
N SER A 139 12.46 -2.07 -9.48
CA SER A 139 12.33 -0.69 -8.99
C SER A 139 13.48 0.17 -9.50
N ARG A 140 13.25 1.47 -9.61
CA ARG A 140 14.27 2.46 -9.95
C ARG A 140 14.21 3.61 -8.97
#